data_AF-A0A9D9XW47-F1
#
_entry.id   AF-A0A9D9XW47-F1
#
_cell.length_a   1.000
_cell.length_b   1.000
_cell.length_c   1.000
_cell.angle_alpha   90.00
_cell.angle_beta   90.00
_cell.angle_gamma   90.00
#
_symmetry.space_group_name_H-M   'P 1'
#
loop_
_entity.id
_entity.type
_entity.pdbx_description
1 polymer ?
#
loop_
_entity_poly.entity_id
_entity_poly.type
_entity_poly.pdbx_seq_one_letter_code
_entity_poly.pdbx_strand_id
1 'polypeptide(L)'
;MSGRVFPGSCSRRVARLLVAACLVAGCGETLQTFDPVAANRIIGDADRQANAERWNATFEMPPHAAYGWSGGDAAISLALPYCPECPAGSRYRRLWLFGDSAFSSVDEEGFRVRANGERGADYTFGNVAAITAHDRPTASAANDVMFDYGARGFSSDSWMPLLLDPRTLPDMDDLRIAAVGYADLGFTRAPQPVAGVYSLAELAPEDLRSDLVAVHEYYDPAIRASDYTTPDVAGRGLPGTYEYRRVAFYVHRSPQQGTVPLYRHRSAVNGDVVLSTSARAPDGAGSGAGRLLGHVYAPGSAPGNVHALVEYSRVATAHHATQHAYTTRPNDAGKDILMWPNRGLVIGNDLVQVFSPVTPLDLAGMVPWDDIDRNVVSIVRGVDRPYTQWGKTPQGDWLVPPRQFALVHSDARTSWGLFLLKDEHVARNRHVYVYGRREGKLVVARVACRDADDFMRFENWRFYRDGQWVESQEDATPIADYAATDFSIHESPAGHFVLIQSPPGLVPAISVAVASSPTGPFRAGPGVYLSGYRNEADRHRRYSYYAVSAHGGLSAGGDPGGLLISYVRSCAFSVDAACTGKDADENRADVYVPRFIDLPWRMIDP
;
A
#
# COMPACT_ATOMS: atom_id res chain seq x y z
N MET A 1 -4.63 41.66 73.25
CA MET A 1 -5.93 41.35 72.57
C MET A 1 -5.65 41.26 71.08
N SER A 2 -5.95 40.09 70.49
CA SER A 2 -6.39 39.81 69.09
C SER A 2 -5.99 40.77 67.96
N GLY A 3 -5.47 40.37 66.78
CA GLY A 3 -5.20 39.06 66.17
C GLY A 3 -4.80 39.20 64.68
N ARG A 4 -4.04 38.20 64.17
CA ARG A 4 -3.83 37.63 62.79
C ARG A 4 -3.68 38.60 61.56
N VAL A 5 -2.77 38.40 60.59
CA VAL A 5 -2.61 37.28 59.62
C VAL A 5 -1.23 37.38 58.86
N PHE A 6 -0.52 36.24 58.78
CA PHE A 6 0.50 35.65 57.86
C PHE A 6 1.61 36.43 57.08
N PRO A 7 2.84 35.86 57.07
CA PRO A 7 3.77 35.86 55.93
C PRO A 7 4.04 34.44 55.36
N GLY A 8 4.37 34.33 54.08
CA GLY A 8 4.80 33.07 53.44
C GLY A 8 6.11 33.25 52.67
N SER A 9 7.23 32.81 53.27
CA SER A 9 8.54 32.68 52.64
C SER A 9 8.82 31.22 52.29
N CYS A 10 9.33 31.02 51.07
CA CYS A 10 9.62 29.72 50.47
C CYS A 10 10.96 29.17 51.03
N SER A 11 10.96 27.93 51.53
CA SER A 11 12.04 27.29 52.28
C SER A 11 12.91 26.38 51.39
N ARG A 12 14.21 26.70 51.26
CA ARG A 12 15.28 25.85 50.69
C ARG A 12 15.82 24.79 51.67
N ARG A 13 14.97 24.12 52.48
CA ARG A 13 15.46 23.17 53.51
C ARG A 13 15.07 21.70 53.36
N VAL A 14 14.49 21.27 52.23
CA VAL A 14 14.14 19.84 52.04
C VAL A 14 15.25 19.03 51.32
N ALA A 15 16.20 19.67 50.63
CA ALA A 15 17.23 18.96 49.85
C ALA A 15 18.50 18.53 50.63
N ARG A 16 18.58 18.72 51.95
CA ARG A 16 19.79 18.37 52.75
C ARG A 16 19.59 17.31 53.83
N LEU A 17 18.39 16.76 53.99
CA LEU A 17 18.08 15.79 55.05
C LEU A 17 18.03 14.33 54.59
N LEU A 18 18.18 14.04 53.29
CA LEU A 18 18.19 12.67 52.76
C LEU A 18 19.59 12.11 52.44
N VAL A 19 20.67 12.89 52.56
CA VAL A 19 22.04 12.42 52.27
C VAL A 19 22.87 12.13 53.54
N ALA A 20 22.36 12.46 54.74
CA ALA A 20 23.11 12.33 55.99
C ALA A 20 22.69 11.14 56.88
N ALA A 21 21.81 10.25 56.42
CA ALA A 21 21.29 9.13 57.23
C ALA A 21 21.81 7.73 56.80
N CYS A 22 22.88 7.64 56.02
CA CYS A 22 23.49 6.36 55.62
C CYS A 22 24.98 6.25 55.97
N LEU A 23 25.52 7.07 56.86
CA LEU A 23 26.89 6.92 57.35
C LEU A 23 26.87 6.64 58.85
N VAL A 24 26.90 5.35 59.19
CA VAL A 24 27.58 4.68 60.33
C VAL A 24 26.78 3.43 60.73
N ALA A 25 27.00 2.34 60.00
CA ALA A 25 27.03 0.97 60.51
C ALA A 25 27.74 0.09 59.45
N GLY A 26 28.98 -0.28 59.73
CA GLY A 26 29.86 -0.92 58.75
C GLY A 26 29.48 -2.35 58.39
N CYS A 27 29.61 -2.68 57.10
CA CYS A 27 30.45 -3.76 56.58
C CYS A 27 30.27 -3.87 55.06
N GLY A 28 31.32 -3.52 54.31
CA GLY A 28 31.54 -4.01 52.94
C GLY A 28 30.69 -3.39 51.82
N GLU A 29 30.52 -2.07 51.78
CA GLU A 29 29.94 -1.44 50.58
C GLU A 29 30.93 -1.50 49.42
N THR A 30 30.62 -2.37 48.46
CA THR A 30 31.07 -2.23 47.08
C THR A 30 30.54 -0.88 46.61
N LEU A 31 31.41 0.15 46.57
CA LEU A 31 31.16 1.38 45.84
C LEU A 31 31.00 0.99 44.37
N GLN A 32 29.78 0.58 43.99
CA GLN A 32 29.40 0.48 42.59
C GLN A 32 29.51 1.90 42.03
N THR A 33 30.57 2.15 41.28
CA THR A 33 30.70 3.35 40.46
C THR A 33 29.47 3.42 39.55
N PHE A 34 28.55 4.30 39.90
CA PHE A 34 27.34 4.55 39.14
C PHE A 34 27.79 5.24 37.84
N ASP A 35 27.72 4.53 36.71
CA ASP A 35 28.00 5.13 35.41
C ASP A 35 26.77 5.97 34.99
N PRO A 36 26.85 7.31 35.05
CA PRO A 36 25.73 8.17 34.71
C PRO A 36 25.32 8.01 33.23
N VAL A 37 26.22 7.57 32.35
CA VAL A 37 25.92 7.31 30.95
C VAL A 37 25.06 6.04 30.83
N ALA A 38 25.40 4.97 31.55
CA ALA A 38 24.58 3.76 31.59
C ALA A 38 23.20 4.02 32.22
N ALA A 39 23.13 4.81 33.30
CA ALA A 39 21.87 5.19 33.92
C ALA A 39 20.97 6.03 33.00
N ASN A 40 21.54 7.02 32.30
CA ASN A 40 20.80 7.81 31.32
C ASN A 40 20.33 6.97 30.11
N ARG A 41 21.10 5.94 29.71
CA ARG A 41 20.65 4.97 28.69
C ARG A 41 19.43 4.18 29.17
N ILE A 42 19.46 3.67 30.40
CA ILE A 42 18.35 2.90 30.99
C ILE A 42 17.08 3.75 31.08
N ILE A 43 17.20 5.01 31.51
CA ILE A 43 16.05 5.93 31.58
C ILE A 43 15.50 6.20 30.17
N GLY A 44 16.35 6.49 29.19
CA GLY A 44 15.92 6.71 27.81
C GLY A 44 15.31 5.48 27.15
N ASP A 45 15.83 4.28 27.43
CA ASP A 45 15.26 3.01 26.95
C ASP A 45 13.89 2.73 27.61
N ALA A 46 13.72 3.04 28.89
CA ALA A 46 12.45 2.91 29.59
C ALA A 46 11.38 3.88 29.07
N ASP A 47 11.73 5.14 28.81
CA ASP A 47 10.81 6.14 28.26
C ASP A 47 10.38 5.79 26.81
N ARG A 48 11.29 5.24 26.02
CA ARG A 48 11.03 4.71 24.67
C ARG A 48 10.08 3.52 24.72
N GLN A 49 10.36 2.54 25.58
CA GLN A 49 9.48 1.38 25.75
C GLN A 49 8.08 1.82 26.21
N ALA A 50 8.01 2.77 27.15
CA ALA A 50 6.73 3.35 27.57
C ALA A 50 6.02 4.08 26.41
N ASN A 51 6.74 4.70 25.47
CA ASN A 51 6.16 5.31 24.27
C ASN A 51 5.52 4.26 23.35
N ALA A 52 6.24 3.19 23.05
CA ALA A 52 5.72 2.07 22.28
C ALA A 52 4.50 1.44 22.96
N GLU A 53 4.55 1.22 24.28
CA GLU A 53 3.43 0.69 25.07
C GLU A 53 2.21 1.62 25.05
N ARG A 54 2.38 2.94 25.03
CA ARG A 54 1.27 3.88 24.88
C ARG A 54 0.62 3.81 23.49
N TRP A 55 1.40 3.60 22.42
CA TRP A 55 0.86 3.41 21.07
C TRP A 55 0.15 2.07 20.92
N ASN A 56 0.76 0.99 21.44
CA ASN A 56 0.12 -0.32 21.57
C ASN A 56 -1.21 -0.18 22.32
N ALA A 57 -1.22 0.44 23.50
CA ALA A 57 -2.44 0.66 24.26
C ALA A 57 -3.48 1.44 23.44
N THR A 58 -3.10 2.51 22.74
CA THR A 58 -4.01 3.34 21.93
C THR A 58 -4.80 2.52 20.91
N PHE A 59 -4.16 1.55 20.27
CA PHE A 59 -4.76 0.70 19.23
C PHE A 59 -5.29 -0.64 19.77
N GLU A 60 -4.97 -1.00 21.01
CA GLU A 60 -5.43 -2.23 21.68
C GLU A 60 -6.58 -1.99 22.68
N MET A 61 -7.11 -0.77 22.81
CA MET A 61 -7.97 -0.42 23.97
C MET A 61 -9.33 -1.14 24.06
N PRO A 62 -9.85 -1.37 25.30
CA PRO A 62 -11.14 -2.01 25.59
C PRO A 62 -12.43 -1.39 25.02
N PRO A 63 -12.58 -0.09 24.74
CA PRO A 63 -13.75 0.41 24.01
C PRO A 63 -13.84 -0.15 22.57
N HIS A 64 -12.72 -0.58 22.01
CA HIS A 64 -12.64 -1.38 20.77
C HIS A 64 -12.81 -2.88 21.03
N ALA A 65 -12.84 -3.33 22.29
CA ALA A 65 -13.25 -4.68 22.67
C ALA A 65 -14.79 -4.83 22.74
N ALA A 66 -15.58 -3.79 22.45
CA ALA A 66 -17.00 -3.99 22.13
C ALA A 66 -17.23 -4.26 20.63
N TYR A 67 -16.32 -3.77 19.79
CA TYR A 67 -16.30 -3.95 18.34
C TYR A 67 -14.87 -4.32 17.95
N GLY A 68 -14.48 -5.57 18.16
CA GLY A 68 -13.17 -6.18 17.90
C GLY A 68 -12.54 -5.76 16.59
N TRP A 69 -11.96 -4.57 16.59
CA TRP A 69 -11.17 -4.05 15.51
C TRP A 69 -9.80 -4.68 15.60
N SER A 70 -9.40 -5.29 14.49
CA SER A 70 -8.03 -5.64 14.18
C SER A 70 -7.52 -4.64 13.16
N GLY A 71 -6.52 -3.83 13.52
CA GLY A 71 -5.84 -2.99 12.53
C GLY A 71 -5.05 -3.86 11.58
N GLY A 72 -5.36 -3.75 10.30
CA GLY A 72 -4.87 -4.70 9.31
C GLY A 72 -3.45 -4.44 8.83
N ASP A 73 -3.20 -4.85 7.59
CA ASP A 73 -1.91 -5.05 6.94
C ASP A 73 -0.96 -3.84 6.85
N ALA A 74 -1.26 -2.71 7.48
CA ALA A 74 -0.29 -1.64 7.72
C ALA A 74 -0.77 -0.69 8.83
N ALA A 75 0.17 -0.02 9.50
CA ALA A 75 -0.10 1.25 10.15
C ALA A 75 0.75 2.32 9.46
N ILE A 76 0.10 3.27 8.79
CA ILE A 76 0.76 4.34 8.05
C ILE A 76 0.42 5.64 8.74
N SER A 77 1.45 6.40 9.14
CA SER A 77 1.25 7.63 9.88
C SER A 77 1.79 8.84 9.11
N LEU A 78 0.95 9.88 9.02
CA LEU A 78 1.15 11.07 8.19
C LEU A 78 0.90 12.33 9.02
N ALA A 79 1.91 13.20 9.11
CA ALA A 79 1.74 14.50 9.75
C ALA A 79 0.83 15.40 8.91
N LEU A 80 -0.17 16.00 9.54
CA LEU A 80 -1.09 16.93 8.91
C LEU A 80 -0.68 18.38 9.23
N PRO A 81 -0.98 19.35 8.35
CA PRO A 81 -0.71 20.76 8.61
C PRO A 81 -1.55 21.26 9.79
N TYR A 82 -1.12 22.39 10.37
CA TYR A 82 -1.86 23.06 11.43
C TYR A 82 -3.25 23.45 10.94
N CYS A 83 -4.25 23.21 11.79
CA CYS A 83 -5.63 23.62 11.54
C CYS A 83 -6.10 24.61 12.61
N PRO A 84 -6.29 25.90 12.26
CA PRO A 84 -6.73 26.91 13.23
C PRO A 84 -8.18 26.74 13.68
N GLU A 85 -9.01 26.11 12.85
CA GLU A 85 -10.43 25.86 13.12
C GLU A 85 -10.69 24.56 13.89
N CYS A 86 -9.65 23.74 14.08
CA CYS A 86 -9.77 22.45 14.75
C CYS A 86 -9.63 22.62 16.29
N PRO A 87 -10.15 21.67 17.09
CA PRO A 87 -10.07 21.73 18.55
C PRO A 87 -8.63 21.94 19.07
N ALA A 88 -8.50 22.60 20.23
CA ALA A 88 -7.22 22.81 20.89
C ALA A 88 -6.46 21.48 21.08
N GLY A 89 -5.19 21.43 20.68
CA GLY A 89 -4.40 20.19 20.53
C GLY A 89 -4.01 19.91 19.07
N SER A 90 -4.84 20.34 18.12
CA SER A 90 -4.70 20.11 16.66
C SER A 90 -3.47 20.71 15.95
N ARG A 91 -2.46 21.18 16.70
CA ARG A 91 -1.14 21.55 16.16
C ARG A 91 -0.33 20.33 15.73
N TYR A 92 -0.57 19.18 16.34
CA TYR A 92 0.16 17.94 16.07
C TYR A 92 -0.77 16.86 15.50
N ARG A 93 -1.64 17.26 14.58
CA ARG A 93 -2.56 16.31 13.96
C ARG A 93 -1.81 15.28 13.13
N ARG A 94 -2.27 14.04 13.21
CA ARG A 94 -1.75 12.94 12.42
C ARG A 94 -2.89 12.13 11.85
N LEU A 95 -2.79 11.86 10.55
CA LEU A 95 -3.62 10.88 9.88
C LEU A 95 -2.93 9.52 10.02
N TRP A 96 -3.69 8.53 10.46
CA TRP A 96 -3.32 7.13 10.47
C TRP A 96 -4.14 6.42 9.42
N LEU A 97 -3.51 5.65 8.54
CA LEU A 97 -4.17 4.78 7.58
C LEU A 97 -3.81 3.34 7.92
N PHE A 98 -4.80 2.47 7.92
CA PHE A 98 -4.66 1.05 8.15
C PHE A 98 -5.22 0.30 6.94
N GLY A 99 -4.35 -0.48 6.29
CA GLY A 99 -4.78 -1.40 5.24
C GLY A 99 -5.55 -2.57 5.84
N ASP A 100 -6.46 -3.17 5.08
CA ASP A 100 -7.11 -4.47 5.37
C ASP A 100 -7.57 -4.70 6.83
N SER A 101 -8.14 -3.68 7.47
CA SER A 101 -8.60 -3.83 8.85
C SER A 101 -9.83 -4.72 8.91
N ALA A 102 -9.83 -5.66 9.86
CA ALA A 102 -10.96 -6.54 10.09
C ALA A 102 -11.78 -6.06 11.30
N PHE A 103 -13.09 -6.13 11.18
CA PHE A 103 -14.06 -5.78 12.21
C PHE A 103 -14.93 -6.98 12.55
N SER A 104 -15.13 -7.23 13.84
CA SER A 104 -16.10 -8.20 14.33
C SER A 104 -16.50 -7.88 15.78
N SER A 105 -17.60 -8.42 16.29
CA SER A 105 -17.85 -8.44 17.73
C SER A 105 -16.82 -9.32 18.44
N VAL A 106 -16.60 -9.11 19.75
CA VAL A 106 -15.77 -10.00 20.59
C VAL A 106 -16.47 -10.35 21.90
N ASP A 107 -16.09 -11.48 22.48
CA ASP A 107 -16.49 -11.91 23.82
C ASP A 107 -15.63 -11.24 24.92
N GLU A 108 -15.98 -11.51 26.19
CA GLU A 108 -15.26 -10.98 27.36
C GLU A 108 -13.81 -11.44 27.45
N GLU A 109 -13.43 -12.51 26.75
CA GLU A 109 -12.07 -13.04 26.68
C GLU A 109 -11.26 -12.46 25.51
N GLY A 110 -11.90 -11.61 24.68
CA GLY A 110 -11.30 -10.96 23.52
C GLY A 110 -11.27 -11.83 22.26
N PHE A 111 -12.03 -12.94 22.24
CA PHE A 111 -12.23 -13.72 21.03
C PHE A 111 -13.35 -13.13 20.20
N ARG A 112 -13.14 -13.12 18.89
CA ARG A 112 -14.14 -12.75 17.90
C ARG A 112 -15.32 -13.70 17.98
N VAL A 113 -16.51 -13.13 17.90
CA VAL A 113 -17.76 -13.87 17.88
C VAL A 113 -18.59 -13.51 16.66
N ARG A 114 -19.22 -14.53 16.09
CA ARG A 114 -20.20 -14.40 15.01
C ARG A 114 -21.49 -13.80 15.53
N ALA A 115 -22.40 -13.43 14.63
CA ALA A 115 -23.71 -12.89 14.99
C ALA A 115 -24.54 -13.82 15.90
N ASN A 116 -24.28 -15.14 15.86
CA ASN A 116 -24.93 -16.13 16.73
C ASN A 116 -24.28 -16.29 18.12
N GLY A 117 -23.23 -15.53 18.42
CA GLY A 117 -22.49 -15.58 19.69
C GLY A 117 -21.44 -16.68 19.79
N GLU A 118 -21.26 -17.52 18.76
CA GLU A 118 -20.18 -18.50 18.74
C GLU A 118 -18.84 -17.87 18.38
N ARG A 119 -17.76 -18.38 18.98
CA ARG A 119 -16.39 -18.02 18.58
C ARG A 119 -16.14 -18.31 17.10
N GLY A 120 -15.44 -17.37 16.48
CA GLY A 120 -15.30 -17.23 15.04
C GLY A 120 -15.69 -15.82 14.63
N ALA A 121 -15.29 -15.37 13.44
CA ALA A 121 -15.57 -14.02 13.00
C ALA A 121 -16.46 -13.99 11.76
N ASP A 122 -17.53 -13.20 11.82
CA ASP A 122 -18.15 -12.64 10.62
C ASP A 122 -17.36 -11.36 10.30
N TYR A 123 -16.17 -11.54 9.70
CA TYR A 123 -15.29 -10.42 9.42
C TYR A 123 -15.97 -9.43 8.49
N THR A 124 -15.77 -8.16 8.78
CA THR A 124 -15.88 -7.14 7.75
C THR A 124 -14.54 -6.47 7.53
N PHE A 125 -14.05 -6.50 6.29
CA PHE A 125 -12.75 -5.98 5.90
C PHE A 125 -12.89 -4.57 5.33
N GLY A 126 -11.94 -3.71 5.67
CA GLY A 126 -12.03 -2.27 5.43
C GLY A 126 -10.69 -1.58 5.55
N ASN A 127 -10.39 -0.63 4.66
CA ASN A 127 -9.39 0.36 5.01
C ASN A 127 -9.94 1.29 6.09
N VAL A 128 -9.11 1.60 7.07
CA VAL A 128 -9.48 2.45 8.20
C VAL A 128 -8.55 3.62 8.21
N ALA A 129 -9.07 4.76 8.60
CA ALA A 129 -8.18 5.78 9.08
C ALA A 129 -8.70 6.48 10.32
N ALA A 130 -7.74 7.10 10.98
CA ALA A 130 -7.95 7.76 12.23
C ALA A 130 -7.18 9.07 12.24
N ILE A 131 -7.74 10.06 12.92
CA ILE A 131 -7.04 11.32 13.18
C ILE A 131 -6.77 11.42 14.67
N THR A 132 -5.50 11.59 15.01
CA THR A 132 -5.07 11.92 16.38
C THR A 132 -4.68 13.37 16.45
N ALA A 133 -5.03 14.06 17.54
CA ALA A 133 -4.73 15.49 17.73
C ALA A 133 -3.48 15.73 18.60
N HIS A 134 -2.63 14.74 18.82
CA HIS A 134 -1.48 14.84 19.74
C HIS A 134 -0.19 14.29 19.12
N ASP A 135 0.95 14.83 19.55
CA ASP A 135 2.30 14.36 19.19
C ASP A 135 2.68 13.05 19.91
N ARG A 136 2.07 12.81 21.08
CA ARG A 136 2.25 11.64 21.92
C ARG A 136 0.90 11.18 22.50
N PRO A 137 0.68 9.86 22.66
CA PRO A 137 -0.49 9.40 23.38
C PRO A 137 -0.34 9.76 24.86
N THR A 138 -1.34 10.43 25.44
CA THR A 138 -1.55 10.56 26.88
C THR A 138 -2.23 9.29 27.43
N ALA A 139 -2.33 9.16 28.76
CA ALA A 139 -3.10 8.07 29.38
C ALA A 139 -4.59 8.06 28.98
N SER A 140 -5.11 9.16 28.41
CA SER A 140 -6.48 9.30 27.88
C SER A 140 -6.56 9.20 26.36
N ALA A 141 -5.46 8.94 25.65
CA ALA A 141 -5.34 9.15 24.21
C ALA A 141 -6.31 8.38 23.32
N ALA A 142 -6.78 7.19 23.72
CA ALA A 142 -7.78 6.48 22.91
C ALA A 142 -9.10 7.24 22.79
N ASN A 143 -9.47 8.02 23.81
CA ASN A 143 -10.68 8.85 23.74
C ASN A 143 -10.53 10.01 22.76
N ASP A 144 -9.29 10.33 22.37
CA ASP A 144 -8.94 11.43 21.47
C ASP A 144 -8.66 10.96 20.03
N VAL A 145 -8.81 9.66 19.75
CA VAL A 145 -8.70 9.11 18.40
C VAL A 145 -10.06 9.16 17.73
N MET A 146 -10.19 9.99 16.71
CA MET A 146 -11.36 9.97 15.85
C MET A 146 -11.12 8.94 14.75
N PHE A 147 -11.71 7.76 14.91
CA PHE A 147 -11.82 6.78 13.83
C PHE A 147 -12.94 7.19 12.90
N ASP A 148 -12.68 7.08 11.61
CA ASP A 148 -13.74 6.97 10.63
C ASP A 148 -13.66 5.57 10.03
N TYR A 149 -14.80 5.02 9.67
CA TYR A 149 -14.93 3.67 9.12
C TYR A 149 -15.66 3.70 7.76
N GLY A 150 -15.87 4.91 7.20
CA GLY A 150 -16.72 5.23 6.04
C GLY A 150 -18.21 5.01 6.30
N ALA A 151 -19.06 5.20 5.29
CA ALA A 151 -20.51 5.05 5.48
C ALA A 151 -21.09 3.69 5.09
N ARG A 152 -22.19 3.37 5.76
CA ARG A 152 -23.17 2.32 5.43
C ARG A 152 -22.59 0.93 5.19
N GLY A 153 -22.03 0.34 6.25
CA GLY A 153 -21.66 -1.06 6.27
C GLY A 153 -20.32 -1.28 5.57
N PHE A 154 -19.28 -1.33 6.40
CA PHE A 154 -17.94 -1.84 6.14
C PHE A 154 -17.83 -2.64 4.82
N SER A 155 -17.48 -1.98 3.73
CA SER A 155 -16.94 -2.61 2.52
C SER A 155 -15.54 -2.05 2.36
N SER A 156 -14.61 -2.78 1.75
CA SER A 156 -13.15 -2.49 1.74
C SER A 156 -12.73 -1.06 1.38
N ASP A 157 -13.64 -0.27 0.81
CA ASP A 157 -13.40 0.97 0.12
C ASP A 157 -13.82 2.21 0.94
N SER A 158 -14.35 2.04 2.16
CA SER A 158 -15.00 3.10 2.97
C SER A 158 -14.17 4.37 3.23
N TRP A 159 -12.84 4.30 3.17
CA TRP A 159 -11.95 5.46 3.31
C TRP A 159 -11.43 6.03 2.01
N MET A 160 -11.69 5.35 0.90
CA MET A 160 -11.43 5.88 -0.41
C MET A 160 -12.49 6.90 -0.78
N PRO A 161 -12.21 7.73 -1.79
CA PRO A 161 -13.25 8.26 -2.63
C PRO A 161 -14.07 7.14 -3.29
N LEU A 162 -15.05 6.62 -2.55
CA LEU A 162 -16.02 5.59 -2.92
C LEU A 162 -17.00 6.01 -4.04
N LEU A 163 -16.76 7.16 -4.66
CA LEU A 163 -17.49 7.61 -5.85
C LEU A 163 -16.70 7.49 -7.14
N LEU A 164 -15.55 6.82 -7.11
CA LEU A 164 -15.13 6.13 -8.31
C LEU A 164 -15.91 4.82 -8.38
N ASP A 165 -17.15 4.98 -8.81
CA ASP A 165 -17.63 4.07 -9.81
C ASP A 165 -16.52 3.93 -10.87
N PRO A 166 -15.84 2.77 -10.95
CA PRO A 166 -14.79 2.53 -11.91
C PRO A 166 -15.24 2.95 -13.31
N ARG A 167 -16.55 2.80 -13.62
CA ARG A 167 -17.23 3.18 -14.88
C ARG A 167 -17.04 4.65 -15.28
N THR A 168 -16.56 5.52 -14.38
CA THR A 168 -16.40 6.97 -14.63
C THR A 168 -14.94 7.44 -14.79
N LEU A 169 -13.94 6.59 -14.52
CA LEU A 169 -12.52 6.92 -14.62
C LEU A 169 -11.96 6.91 -16.05
N PRO A 170 -11.52 8.05 -16.63
CA PRO A 170 -10.86 8.03 -17.93
C PRO A 170 -9.61 7.14 -17.89
N ASP A 171 -9.42 6.28 -18.90
CA ASP A 171 -8.24 5.42 -19.11
C ASP A 171 -8.01 4.26 -18.11
N MET A 172 -9.09 3.73 -17.50
CA MET A 172 -9.07 2.65 -16.50
C MET A 172 -9.92 1.43 -16.89
N ASP A 173 -9.96 1.07 -18.17
CA ASP A 173 -10.85 0.01 -18.66
C ASP A 173 -10.56 -1.38 -18.06
N ASP A 174 -9.30 -1.69 -17.76
CA ASP A 174 -8.91 -2.93 -17.07
C ASP A 174 -9.46 -2.99 -15.62
N LEU A 175 -9.41 -1.87 -14.87
CA LEU A 175 -9.98 -1.78 -13.51
C LEU A 175 -11.51 -1.70 -13.51
N ARG A 176 -12.12 -1.08 -14.54
CA ARG A 176 -13.58 -1.07 -14.74
C ARG A 176 -14.16 -2.46 -14.89
N ILE A 177 -13.48 -3.25 -15.71
CA ILE A 177 -13.85 -4.62 -15.99
C ILE A 177 -13.74 -5.47 -14.72
N ALA A 178 -12.70 -5.25 -13.92
CA ALA A 178 -12.48 -6.01 -12.70
C ALA A 178 -13.46 -5.62 -11.56
N ALA A 179 -13.79 -4.33 -11.36
CA ALA A 179 -14.52 -3.88 -10.17
C ALA A 179 -16.06 -3.90 -10.26
N VAL A 180 -16.69 -4.20 -11.41
CA VAL A 180 -18.17 -4.16 -11.51
C VAL A 180 -18.82 -5.54 -11.49
N GLY A 181 -18.04 -6.62 -11.47
CA GLY A 181 -18.59 -7.96 -11.69
C GLY A 181 -19.29 -8.07 -13.05
N TYR A 182 -19.47 -9.30 -13.52
CA TYR A 182 -19.92 -9.56 -14.89
C TYR A 182 -21.38 -9.13 -15.16
N ALA A 183 -22.24 -9.16 -14.14
CA ALA A 183 -23.68 -8.99 -14.30
C ALA A 183 -24.11 -7.52 -14.50
N ASP A 184 -23.44 -6.56 -13.86
CA ASP A 184 -23.91 -5.18 -13.77
C ASP A 184 -23.45 -4.27 -14.92
N LEU A 185 -22.44 -4.68 -15.69
CA LEU A 185 -21.99 -3.96 -16.91
C LEU A 185 -22.77 -4.34 -18.18
N GLY A 186 -23.80 -5.19 -18.05
CA GLY A 186 -24.56 -5.69 -19.19
C GLY A 186 -23.75 -6.65 -20.06
N PHE A 187 -22.69 -7.26 -19.53
CA PHE A 187 -22.00 -8.34 -20.21
C PHE A 187 -22.91 -9.57 -20.20
N THR A 188 -23.39 -9.95 -21.38
CA THR A 188 -24.33 -11.08 -21.52
C THR A 188 -23.62 -12.45 -21.52
N ARG A 189 -22.29 -12.48 -21.38
CA ARG A 189 -21.48 -13.71 -21.42
C ARG A 189 -20.37 -13.68 -20.37
N ALA A 190 -20.18 -14.80 -19.68
CA ALA A 190 -18.99 -15.05 -18.89
C ALA A 190 -17.75 -14.94 -19.79
N PRO A 191 -16.63 -14.38 -19.30
CA PRO A 191 -15.40 -14.34 -20.09
C PRO A 191 -15.06 -15.74 -20.56
N GLN A 192 -14.74 -15.84 -21.84
CA GLN A 192 -14.23 -17.07 -22.40
C GLN A 192 -12.72 -16.88 -22.59
N PRO A 193 -11.88 -17.74 -22.01
CA PRO A 193 -10.48 -17.80 -22.37
C PRO A 193 -10.41 -18.09 -23.87
N VAL A 194 -9.87 -17.16 -24.65
CA VAL A 194 -9.80 -17.32 -26.11
C VAL A 194 -8.50 -18.02 -26.51
N ALA A 195 -7.41 -17.75 -25.78
CA ALA A 195 -6.08 -18.33 -25.98
C ALA A 195 -5.13 -17.97 -24.82
N GLY A 196 -3.94 -18.57 -24.75
CA GLY A 196 -2.83 -18.17 -23.88
C GLY A 196 -1.80 -17.30 -24.62
N VAL A 197 -1.39 -16.18 -24.01
CA VAL A 197 -0.39 -15.24 -24.54
C VAL A 197 0.65 -14.88 -23.48
N TYR A 198 1.81 -14.40 -23.92
CA TYR A 198 2.78 -13.82 -22.99
C TYR A 198 2.42 -12.36 -22.73
N SER A 199 2.27 -11.98 -21.46
CA SER A 199 2.10 -10.56 -21.06
C SER A 199 3.39 -9.76 -21.27
N LEU A 200 4.53 -10.43 -21.15
CA LEU A 200 5.89 -9.91 -21.36
C LEU A 200 6.73 -10.91 -22.17
N ALA A 201 7.57 -10.42 -23.07
CA ALA A 201 8.41 -11.28 -23.90
C ALA A 201 9.39 -12.13 -23.07
N GLU A 202 9.85 -11.59 -21.95
CA GLU A 202 10.84 -12.20 -21.07
C GLU A 202 10.30 -13.41 -20.30
N LEU A 203 8.98 -13.52 -20.16
CA LEU A 203 8.34 -14.70 -19.60
C LEU A 203 8.52 -15.92 -20.50
N ALA A 204 8.74 -15.73 -21.81
CA ALA A 204 9.03 -16.85 -22.69
C ALA A 204 10.44 -17.42 -22.45
N PRO A 205 10.60 -18.75 -22.62
CA PRO A 205 11.90 -19.40 -22.75
C PRO A 205 12.82 -18.63 -23.71
N GLU A 206 14.10 -18.53 -23.37
CA GLU A 206 15.07 -17.69 -24.08
C GLU A 206 15.13 -18.00 -25.59
N ASP A 207 15.03 -19.28 -25.94
CA ASP A 207 14.97 -19.79 -27.31
C ASP A 207 13.71 -19.34 -28.08
N LEU A 208 12.61 -19.05 -27.39
CA LEU A 208 11.35 -18.59 -27.98
C LEU A 208 11.20 -17.07 -28.05
N ARG A 209 12.00 -16.29 -27.30
CA ARG A 209 11.86 -14.82 -27.24
C ARG A 209 12.01 -14.14 -28.60
N SER A 210 12.90 -14.66 -29.44
CA SER A 210 13.16 -14.12 -30.78
C SER A 210 11.98 -14.31 -31.75
N ASP A 211 11.11 -15.28 -31.46
CA ASP A 211 9.89 -15.53 -32.23
C ASP A 211 8.70 -14.70 -31.74
N LEU A 212 8.78 -14.07 -30.57
CA LEU A 212 7.68 -13.23 -30.08
C LEU A 212 7.57 -11.91 -30.83
N VAL A 213 6.33 -11.50 -31.09
CA VAL A 213 5.97 -10.20 -31.64
C VAL A 213 4.98 -9.50 -30.71
N ALA A 214 5.26 -8.24 -30.42
CA ALA A 214 4.38 -7.39 -29.62
C ALA A 214 3.10 -7.08 -30.39
N VAL A 215 1.96 -7.28 -29.74
CA VAL A 215 0.65 -6.77 -30.17
C VAL A 215 0.42 -5.46 -29.42
N HIS A 216 0.39 -4.37 -30.16
CA HIS A 216 0.16 -3.02 -29.67
C HIS A 216 -1.33 -2.73 -29.64
N GLU A 217 -1.77 -2.08 -28.57
CA GLU A 217 -3.09 -1.46 -28.47
C GLU A 217 -3.02 -0.01 -28.93
N TYR A 218 -3.97 0.37 -29.78
CA TYR A 218 -4.24 1.73 -30.19
C TYR A 218 -5.67 2.08 -29.82
N TYR A 219 -5.92 3.33 -29.42
CA TYR A 219 -7.23 3.78 -28.98
C TYR A 219 -7.66 5.03 -29.73
N ASP A 220 -8.90 5.06 -30.19
CA ASP A 220 -9.54 6.25 -30.74
C ASP A 220 -10.50 6.84 -29.70
N PRO A 221 -10.18 8.01 -29.11
CA PRO A 221 -11.03 8.63 -28.09
C PRO A 221 -12.34 9.18 -28.64
N ALA A 222 -12.43 9.47 -29.94
CA ALA A 222 -13.63 10.05 -30.55
C ALA A 222 -14.75 9.02 -30.66
N ILE A 223 -14.41 7.79 -31.05
CA ILE A 223 -15.37 6.67 -31.14
C ILE A 223 -15.27 5.71 -29.95
N ARG A 224 -14.33 5.96 -29.04
CA ARG A 224 -14.06 5.18 -27.82
C ARG A 224 -13.77 3.71 -28.11
N ALA A 225 -12.98 3.40 -29.13
CA ALA A 225 -12.70 2.04 -29.58
C ALA A 225 -11.20 1.71 -29.55
N SER A 226 -10.87 0.49 -29.10
CA SER A 226 -9.51 -0.06 -29.17
C SER A 226 -9.29 -0.86 -30.46
N ASP A 227 -8.03 -0.88 -30.91
CA ASP A 227 -7.53 -1.70 -31.99
C ASP A 227 -6.24 -2.39 -31.55
N TYR A 228 -6.00 -3.60 -32.04
CA TYR A 228 -4.86 -4.43 -31.68
C TYR A 228 -4.11 -4.83 -32.94
N THR A 229 -2.83 -4.47 -33.04
CA THR A 229 -2.02 -4.75 -34.22
C THR A 229 -0.58 -5.03 -33.85
N THR A 230 0.13 -5.81 -34.65
CA THR A 230 1.60 -5.89 -34.56
C THR A 230 2.25 -4.77 -35.38
N PRO A 231 3.53 -4.41 -35.15
CA PRO A 231 4.27 -3.47 -35.97
C PRO A 231 4.22 -3.80 -37.48
N ASP A 232 4.33 -5.08 -37.82
CA ASP A 232 4.25 -5.59 -39.19
C ASP A 232 2.86 -5.35 -39.83
N VAL A 233 1.83 -5.27 -38.99
CA VAL A 233 0.42 -5.10 -39.39
C VAL A 233 0.01 -3.62 -39.43
N ALA A 234 0.58 -2.78 -38.55
CA ALA A 234 0.26 -1.36 -38.35
C ALA A 234 0.59 -0.47 -39.56
N GLY A 235 1.63 -0.81 -40.32
CA GLY A 235 2.02 -0.10 -41.55
C GLY A 235 0.99 -0.16 -42.70
N ARG A 236 -0.16 -0.82 -42.51
CA ARG A 236 -1.22 -0.96 -43.53
C ARG A 236 -2.57 -0.34 -43.14
N GLY A 237 -2.56 0.67 -42.28
CA GLY A 237 -3.69 1.61 -42.15
C GLY A 237 -4.55 1.42 -40.90
N LEU A 238 -4.09 1.98 -39.78
CA LEU A 238 -5.00 2.52 -38.78
C LEU A 238 -5.43 3.93 -39.20
N PRO A 239 -6.70 4.35 -39.00
CA PRO A 239 -7.09 5.74 -39.16
C PRO A 239 -6.22 6.65 -38.27
N GLY A 240 -5.90 7.85 -38.74
CA GLY A 240 -5.03 8.80 -38.01
C GLY A 240 -5.59 9.31 -36.68
N THR A 241 -6.80 8.91 -36.31
CA THR A 241 -7.45 9.18 -35.02
C THR A 241 -7.07 8.18 -33.93
N TYR A 242 -6.47 7.04 -34.29
CA TYR A 242 -6.02 6.04 -33.34
C TYR A 242 -4.62 6.38 -32.81
N GLU A 243 -4.53 6.55 -31.50
CA GLU A 243 -3.29 6.86 -30.80
C GLU A 243 -2.72 5.60 -30.16
N TYR A 244 -1.40 5.42 -30.24
CA TYR A 244 -0.73 4.32 -29.56
C TYR A 244 -0.95 4.42 -28.05
N ARG A 245 -1.39 3.32 -27.43
CA ARG A 245 -1.57 3.25 -25.98
C ARG A 245 -0.46 2.47 -25.30
N ARG A 246 -0.23 1.23 -25.73
CA ARG A 246 0.71 0.30 -25.07
C ARG A 246 1.01 -0.92 -25.92
N VAL A 247 1.98 -1.72 -25.47
CA VAL A 247 2.01 -3.16 -25.80
C VAL A 247 0.97 -3.86 -24.95
N ALA A 248 0.02 -4.55 -25.57
CA ALA A 248 -1.05 -5.26 -24.88
C ALA A 248 -0.59 -6.65 -24.41
N PHE A 249 0.08 -7.39 -25.30
CA PHE A 249 0.62 -8.74 -25.06
C PHE A 249 1.56 -9.15 -26.21
N TYR A 250 2.17 -10.31 -26.10
CA TYR A 250 3.07 -10.90 -27.09
C TYR A 250 2.51 -12.22 -27.62
N VAL A 251 2.62 -12.39 -28.94
CA VAL A 251 2.22 -13.60 -29.66
C VAL A 251 3.42 -14.18 -30.41
N HIS A 252 3.40 -15.46 -30.73
CA HIS A 252 4.43 -16.08 -31.56
C HIS A 252 4.28 -15.67 -33.04
N ARG A 253 5.36 -15.24 -33.68
CA ARG A 253 5.38 -14.96 -35.12
C ARG A 253 5.12 -16.24 -35.91
N SER A 254 5.67 -17.36 -35.45
CA SER A 254 5.57 -18.67 -36.11
C SER A 254 4.77 -19.68 -35.27
N PRO A 255 4.18 -20.73 -35.86
CA PRO A 255 3.53 -21.78 -35.09
C PRO A 255 4.52 -22.47 -34.15
N GLN A 256 4.19 -22.51 -32.86
CA GLN A 256 4.87 -23.32 -31.83
C GLN A 256 3.99 -24.50 -31.39
N GLN A 257 4.59 -25.47 -30.69
CA GLN A 257 3.85 -26.58 -30.12
C GLN A 257 2.74 -26.07 -29.18
N GLY A 258 1.50 -26.54 -29.39
CA GLY A 258 0.34 -26.12 -28.61
C GLY A 258 -0.26 -24.77 -29.02
N THR A 259 0.33 -24.06 -29.99
CA THR A 259 -0.23 -22.79 -30.44
C THR A 259 -1.21 -22.93 -31.60
N VAL A 260 -2.15 -22.00 -31.67
CA VAL A 260 -3.13 -21.79 -32.74
C VAL A 260 -3.01 -20.36 -33.26
N PRO A 261 -3.36 -20.09 -34.52
CA PRO A 261 -3.32 -18.74 -35.06
C PRO A 261 -4.27 -17.79 -34.30
N LEU A 262 -3.87 -16.53 -34.13
CA LEU A 262 -4.70 -15.44 -33.63
C LEU A 262 -4.97 -14.44 -34.75
N TYR A 263 -6.25 -14.23 -35.05
CA TYR A 263 -6.73 -13.34 -36.08
C TYR A 263 -7.37 -12.10 -35.47
N ARG A 264 -7.11 -10.96 -36.09
CA ARG A 264 -7.78 -9.69 -35.87
C ARG A 264 -8.87 -9.49 -36.92
N HIS A 265 -10.11 -9.39 -36.48
CA HIS A 265 -11.29 -9.06 -37.29
C HIS A 265 -11.72 -7.63 -36.98
N ARG A 266 -12.14 -6.86 -37.98
CA ARG A 266 -12.72 -5.53 -37.77
C ARG A 266 -14.19 -5.56 -38.16
N SER A 267 -15.06 -5.19 -37.24
CA SER A 267 -16.50 -5.09 -37.49
C SER A 267 -16.76 -3.99 -38.50
N ALA A 268 -17.35 -4.36 -39.63
CA ALA A 268 -17.80 -3.40 -40.64
C ALA A 268 -18.99 -2.55 -40.16
N VAL A 269 -19.72 -3.02 -39.14
CA VAL A 269 -20.93 -2.38 -38.61
C VAL A 269 -20.58 -1.41 -37.48
N ASN A 270 -19.67 -1.80 -36.59
CA ASN A 270 -19.39 -1.05 -35.35
C ASN A 270 -17.99 -0.41 -35.32
N GLY A 271 -17.12 -0.74 -36.28
CA GLY A 271 -15.72 -0.28 -36.29
C GLY A 271 -14.81 -0.99 -35.29
N ASP A 272 -15.38 -1.72 -34.32
CA ASP A 272 -14.68 -2.45 -33.26
C ASP A 272 -13.83 -3.62 -33.78
N VAL A 273 -12.84 -4.03 -32.98
CA VAL A 273 -11.90 -5.09 -33.32
C VAL A 273 -12.09 -6.31 -32.42
N VAL A 274 -12.22 -7.46 -33.06
CA VAL A 274 -12.40 -8.76 -32.39
C VAL A 274 -11.20 -9.64 -32.68
N LEU A 275 -10.59 -10.19 -31.63
CA LEU A 275 -9.53 -11.18 -31.73
C LEU A 275 -10.12 -12.58 -31.63
N SER A 276 -9.72 -13.48 -32.53
CA SER A 276 -10.25 -14.83 -32.59
C SER A 276 -9.20 -15.81 -33.04
N THR A 277 -9.23 -17.04 -32.52
CA THR A 277 -8.40 -18.14 -33.02
C THR A 277 -8.96 -18.79 -34.30
N SER A 278 -10.12 -18.31 -34.77
CA SER A 278 -10.72 -18.71 -36.04
C SER A 278 -10.39 -17.72 -37.16
N ALA A 279 -9.99 -18.27 -38.31
CA ALA A 279 -9.80 -17.51 -39.55
C ALA A 279 -11.13 -16.94 -40.10
N ARG A 280 -12.26 -17.56 -39.73
CA ARG A 280 -13.60 -17.04 -40.00
C ARG A 280 -13.98 -16.03 -38.92
N ALA A 281 -14.55 -14.91 -39.34
CA ALA A 281 -15.07 -13.91 -38.43
C ALA A 281 -16.11 -14.52 -37.48
N PRO A 282 -16.00 -14.27 -36.17
CA PRO A 282 -17.04 -14.65 -35.23
C PRO A 282 -18.35 -13.91 -35.51
N ASP A 283 -19.48 -14.49 -35.07
CA ASP A 283 -20.81 -13.93 -35.28
C ASP A 283 -20.87 -12.49 -34.74
N GLY A 284 -21.15 -11.52 -35.62
CA GLY A 284 -21.21 -10.08 -35.29
C GLY A 284 -19.98 -9.25 -35.72
N ALA A 285 -18.85 -9.88 -36.08
CA ALA A 285 -17.65 -9.17 -36.56
C ALA A 285 -17.69 -8.83 -38.07
N GLY A 286 -18.80 -9.10 -38.76
CA GLY A 286 -18.95 -8.89 -40.21
C GLY A 286 -18.26 -9.95 -41.06
N SER A 287 -18.55 -9.98 -42.36
CA SER A 287 -18.10 -11.03 -43.30
C SER A 287 -16.68 -10.85 -43.86
N GLY A 288 -15.73 -10.44 -43.02
CA GLY A 288 -14.33 -10.21 -43.41
C GLY A 288 -13.43 -11.43 -43.15
N ALA A 289 -12.38 -11.60 -43.95
CA ALA A 289 -11.29 -12.52 -43.62
C ALA A 289 -10.43 -11.92 -42.50
N GLY A 290 -10.20 -12.67 -41.43
CA GLY A 290 -9.39 -12.23 -40.31
C GLY A 290 -7.93 -11.99 -40.71
N ARG A 291 -7.31 -10.95 -40.16
CA ARG A 291 -5.89 -10.67 -40.37
C ARG A 291 -5.06 -11.36 -39.29
N LEU A 292 -4.18 -12.27 -39.69
CA LEU A 292 -3.29 -12.96 -38.76
C LEU A 292 -2.40 -11.96 -38.02
N LEU A 293 -2.44 -12.00 -36.68
CA LEU A 293 -1.53 -11.26 -35.80
C LEU A 293 -0.31 -12.12 -35.41
N GLY A 294 -0.50 -13.42 -35.25
CA GLY A 294 0.53 -14.37 -34.84
C GLY A 294 -0.12 -15.66 -34.33
N HIS A 295 0.56 -16.37 -33.44
CA HIS A 295 0.12 -17.62 -32.85
C HIS A 295 0.13 -17.54 -31.32
N VAL A 296 -0.84 -18.16 -30.70
CA VAL A 296 -1.15 -18.09 -29.27
C VAL A 296 -1.46 -19.49 -28.77
N TYR A 297 -1.18 -19.80 -27.51
CA TYR A 297 -1.47 -21.14 -26.99
C TYR A 297 -2.97 -21.42 -27.03
N ALA A 298 -3.39 -22.60 -27.48
CA ALA A 298 -4.79 -22.98 -27.38
C ALA A 298 -5.21 -23.05 -25.89
N PRO A 299 -6.48 -22.79 -25.56
CA PRO A 299 -6.98 -22.97 -24.20
C PRO A 299 -6.59 -24.35 -23.64
N GLY A 300 -5.97 -24.37 -22.45
CA GLY A 300 -5.51 -25.61 -21.79
C GLY A 300 -4.19 -26.20 -22.29
N SER A 301 -3.53 -25.58 -23.28
CA SER A 301 -2.22 -26.01 -23.81
C SER A 301 -1.06 -25.07 -23.43
N ALA A 302 -1.38 -23.99 -22.71
CA ALA A 302 -0.44 -22.97 -22.32
C ALA A 302 0.53 -23.46 -21.23
N PRO A 303 1.84 -23.20 -21.35
CA PRO A 303 2.81 -23.32 -20.26
C PRO A 303 2.39 -22.49 -19.03
N GLY A 304 2.87 -22.85 -17.82
CA GLY A 304 2.45 -22.20 -16.57
C GLY A 304 2.81 -20.70 -16.43
N ASN A 305 3.68 -20.19 -17.31
CA ASN A 305 4.13 -18.80 -17.41
C ASN A 305 3.43 -18.02 -18.54
N VAL A 306 2.34 -18.55 -19.09
CA VAL A 306 1.53 -17.94 -20.14
C VAL A 306 0.16 -17.60 -19.56
N HIS A 307 -0.30 -16.38 -19.83
CA HIS A 307 -1.55 -15.86 -19.27
C HIS A 307 -2.71 -16.05 -20.25
N ALA A 308 -3.92 -16.30 -19.74
CA ALA A 308 -5.10 -16.38 -20.57
C ALA A 308 -5.46 -15.01 -21.15
N LEU A 309 -5.49 -14.88 -22.47
CA LEU A 309 -6.12 -13.79 -23.19
C LEU A 309 -7.64 -13.93 -23.05
N VAL A 310 -8.23 -12.98 -22.34
CA VAL A 310 -9.64 -12.97 -21.97
C VAL A 310 -10.32 -11.86 -22.75
N GLU A 311 -11.43 -12.21 -23.40
CA GLU A 311 -12.28 -11.29 -24.12
C GLU A 311 -13.37 -10.71 -23.21
N TYR A 312 -13.51 -9.38 -23.25
CA TYR A 312 -14.60 -8.65 -22.60
C TYR A 312 -15.44 -7.95 -23.65
N SER A 313 -16.71 -8.36 -23.80
CA SER A 313 -17.62 -7.81 -24.83
C SER A 313 -18.73 -6.94 -24.20
N ARG A 314 -18.56 -5.62 -24.18
CA ARG A 314 -19.54 -4.68 -23.60
C ARG A 314 -20.66 -4.39 -24.59
N VAL A 315 -21.92 -4.56 -24.18
CA VAL A 315 -23.08 -4.03 -24.91
C VAL A 315 -23.32 -2.59 -24.46
N ALA A 316 -22.98 -1.59 -25.28
CA ALA A 316 -23.28 -0.20 -24.95
C ALA A 316 -24.80 0.02 -25.07
N THR A 317 -25.47 0.31 -23.96
CA THR A 317 -26.94 0.42 -23.89
C THR A 317 -27.54 1.66 -24.57
N ALA A 318 -26.72 2.56 -25.14
CA ALA A 318 -27.21 3.79 -25.76
C ALA A 318 -26.83 3.98 -27.25
N HIS A 319 -25.90 3.20 -27.81
CA HIS A 319 -25.60 3.20 -29.23
C HIS A 319 -25.15 1.78 -29.61
N HIS A 320 -25.62 1.26 -30.74
CA HIS A 320 -25.54 -0.13 -31.19
C HIS A 320 -24.11 -0.69 -31.46
N ALA A 321 -23.07 -0.28 -30.69
CA ALA A 321 -21.72 -0.81 -30.78
C ALA A 321 -21.43 -1.77 -29.62
N THR A 322 -21.06 -3.00 -29.94
CA THR A 322 -20.52 -4.01 -29.01
C THR A 322 -19.00 -3.83 -28.96
N GLN A 323 -18.48 -3.29 -27.86
CA GLN A 323 -17.04 -3.06 -27.70
C GLN A 323 -16.35 -4.33 -27.19
N HIS A 324 -15.21 -4.69 -27.78
CA HIS A 324 -14.40 -5.83 -27.36
C HIS A 324 -13.05 -5.32 -26.83
N ALA A 325 -12.74 -5.60 -25.55
CA ALA A 325 -11.43 -5.37 -24.96
C ALA A 325 -10.80 -6.73 -24.61
N TYR A 326 -9.50 -6.87 -24.83
CA TYR A 326 -8.77 -8.10 -24.52
C TYR A 326 -7.68 -7.82 -23.51
N THR A 327 -7.64 -8.59 -22.43
CA THR A 327 -6.58 -8.50 -21.41
C THR A 327 -6.11 -9.88 -20.99
N THR A 328 -4.89 -9.97 -20.47
CA THR A 328 -4.29 -11.21 -19.99
C THR A 328 -4.61 -11.51 -18.53
N ARG A 329 -5.36 -10.62 -17.88
CA ARG A 329 -5.77 -10.77 -16.49
C ARG A 329 -7.26 -11.07 -16.46
N PRO A 330 -7.65 -12.36 -16.47
CA PRO A 330 -9.00 -12.65 -16.05
C PRO A 330 -9.13 -12.14 -14.62
N ASN A 331 -10.03 -11.18 -14.37
CA ASN A 331 -10.61 -11.10 -13.04
C ASN A 331 -11.50 -12.33 -12.91
N ASP A 332 -10.88 -13.47 -12.57
CA ASP A 332 -11.57 -14.73 -12.37
C ASP A 332 -12.67 -14.48 -11.33
N ALA A 333 -13.91 -14.76 -11.72
CA ALA A 333 -15.11 -14.78 -10.88
C ALA A 333 -15.71 -13.44 -10.38
N GLY A 334 -15.33 -12.27 -10.91
CA GLY A 334 -15.99 -11.02 -10.50
C GLY A 334 -15.68 -10.65 -9.03
N LYS A 335 -14.45 -10.93 -8.62
CA LYS A 335 -13.91 -10.55 -7.31
C LYS A 335 -13.70 -9.05 -7.23
N ASP A 336 -14.01 -8.48 -6.07
CA ASP A 336 -13.82 -7.05 -5.82
C ASP A 336 -12.33 -6.68 -5.91
N ILE A 337 -12.03 -5.54 -6.55
CA ILE A 337 -10.71 -4.93 -6.47
C ILE A 337 -10.64 -4.24 -5.13
N LEU A 338 -9.68 -4.63 -4.31
CA LEU A 338 -9.38 -3.90 -3.08
C LEU A 338 -8.29 -2.88 -3.38
N MET A 339 -8.14 -1.90 -2.49
CA MET A 339 -7.17 -0.83 -2.65
C MET A 339 -6.41 -0.68 -1.34
N TRP A 340 -5.16 -1.08 -1.31
CA TRP A 340 -4.33 -0.92 -0.13
C TRP A 340 -3.71 0.47 -0.09
N PRO A 341 -3.81 1.20 1.03
CA PRO A 341 -3.16 2.49 1.17
C PRO A 341 -1.65 2.29 1.22
N ASN A 342 -0.92 3.00 0.34
CA ASN A 342 0.52 3.18 0.47
C ASN A 342 0.82 4.43 1.32
N ARG A 343 2.08 4.85 1.43
CA ARG A 343 2.38 6.10 2.13
C ARG A 343 1.96 7.32 1.30
N GLY A 344 1.17 8.22 1.89
CA GLY A 344 0.91 9.56 1.37
C GLY A 344 1.90 10.61 1.86
N LEU A 345 1.72 11.86 1.45
CA LEU A 345 2.34 13.04 2.08
C LEU A 345 1.54 14.30 1.80
N VAL A 346 1.78 15.35 2.57
CA VAL A 346 1.15 16.66 2.37
C VAL A 346 2.04 17.55 1.51
N ILE A 347 1.57 18.06 0.36
CA ILE A 347 2.22 19.10 -0.44
C ILE A 347 1.44 20.40 -0.28
N GLY A 348 2.08 21.43 0.29
CA GLY A 348 1.36 22.64 0.71
C GLY A 348 0.33 22.29 1.80
N ASN A 349 -0.95 22.43 1.46
CA ASN A 349 -2.07 22.07 2.33
C ASN A 349 -2.86 20.86 1.80
N ASP A 350 -2.39 20.19 0.76
CA ASP A 350 -3.10 19.09 0.11
C ASP A 350 -2.42 17.76 0.44
N LEU A 351 -3.20 16.73 0.75
CA LEU A 351 -2.70 15.38 0.94
C LEU A 351 -2.68 14.65 -0.40
N VAL A 352 -1.49 14.24 -0.83
CA VAL A 352 -1.28 13.28 -1.91
C VAL A 352 -1.23 11.90 -1.28
N GLN A 353 -2.14 11.02 -1.70
CA GLN A 353 -2.25 9.66 -1.17
C GLN A 353 -2.14 8.66 -2.32
N VAL A 354 -1.29 7.65 -2.16
CA VAL A 354 -1.11 6.58 -3.16
C VAL A 354 -1.79 5.30 -2.65
N PHE A 355 -2.36 4.53 -3.56
CA PHE A 355 -3.03 3.26 -3.29
C PHE A 355 -2.54 2.19 -4.26
N SER A 356 -2.39 0.96 -3.78
CA SER A 356 -2.16 -0.23 -4.60
C SER A 356 -3.49 -0.94 -4.84
N PRO A 357 -4.02 -0.98 -6.06
CA PRO A 357 -5.11 -1.88 -6.39
C PRO A 357 -4.62 -3.32 -6.33
N VAL A 358 -5.35 -4.15 -5.61
CA VAL A 358 -5.05 -5.58 -5.45
C VAL A 358 -6.27 -6.43 -5.77
N THR A 359 -6.04 -7.61 -6.32
CA THR A 359 -7.10 -8.60 -6.57
C THR A 359 -6.75 -9.92 -5.90
N PRO A 360 -7.71 -10.64 -5.29
CA PRO A 360 -7.43 -11.93 -4.69
C PRO A 360 -7.23 -13.02 -5.77
N LEU A 361 -6.04 -13.65 -5.82
CA LEU A 361 -5.81 -14.81 -6.68
C LEU A 361 -6.50 -16.06 -6.11
N ASP A 362 -7.02 -16.92 -7.00
CA ASP A 362 -7.46 -18.28 -6.63
C ASP A 362 -6.24 -19.21 -6.55
N LEU A 363 -5.45 -19.14 -5.48
CA LEU A 363 -4.60 -20.27 -5.09
C LEU A 363 -5.21 -20.92 -3.84
N ALA A 364 -5.50 -22.22 -3.94
CA ALA A 364 -6.00 -22.98 -2.80
C ALA A 364 -4.99 -22.95 -1.65
N GLY A 365 -5.38 -22.39 -0.50
CA GLY A 365 -4.62 -22.48 0.76
C GLY A 365 -3.60 -21.37 1.04
N MET A 366 -3.52 -20.33 0.20
CA MET A 366 -2.81 -19.08 0.49
C MET A 366 -3.68 -17.94 -0.03
N VAL A 367 -3.71 -16.79 0.63
CA VAL A 367 -4.34 -15.58 0.06
C VAL A 367 -3.28 -14.89 -0.81
N PRO A 368 -3.26 -15.07 -2.13
CA PRO A 368 -2.19 -14.58 -2.98
C PRO A 368 -2.75 -13.33 -3.64
N TRP A 369 -2.46 -12.17 -3.09
CA TRP A 369 -2.88 -10.93 -3.74
C TRP A 369 -1.99 -10.69 -4.96
N ASP A 370 -2.59 -10.39 -6.10
CA ASP A 370 -1.86 -9.86 -7.25
C ASP A 370 -2.00 -8.35 -7.23
N ASP A 371 -0.86 -7.65 -7.22
CA ASP A 371 -0.85 -6.21 -7.44
C ASP A 371 -1.34 -5.99 -8.88
N ILE A 372 -2.33 -5.12 -9.07
CA ILE A 372 -2.78 -4.75 -10.40
C ILE A 372 -1.80 -3.72 -10.99
N ASP A 373 -0.50 -4.05 -11.05
CA ASP A 373 0.65 -3.38 -11.69
C ASP A 373 0.65 -1.86 -11.81
N ARG A 374 -0.14 -1.12 -11.03
CA ARG A 374 -0.43 0.31 -11.21
C ARG A 374 -0.98 0.90 -9.94
N ASN A 375 -0.23 1.79 -9.33
CA ASN A 375 -0.72 2.50 -8.17
C ASN A 375 -1.61 3.68 -8.60
N VAL A 376 -2.61 3.98 -7.78
CA VAL A 376 -3.53 5.10 -7.99
C VAL A 376 -3.16 6.23 -7.03
N VAL A 377 -3.02 7.44 -7.54
CA VAL A 377 -2.86 8.65 -6.72
C VAL A 377 -4.21 9.32 -6.55
N SER A 378 -4.48 9.81 -5.35
CA SER A 378 -5.60 10.67 -5.00
C SER A 378 -5.08 11.94 -4.32
N ILE A 379 -5.69 13.08 -4.62
CA ILE A 379 -5.41 14.35 -3.92
C ILE A 379 -6.60 14.76 -3.07
N VAL A 380 -6.41 14.88 -1.77
CA VAL A 380 -7.37 15.45 -0.83
C VAL A 380 -6.99 16.89 -0.51
N ARG A 381 -7.91 17.82 -0.80
CA ARG A 381 -7.61 19.26 -0.78
C ARG A 381 -7.84 19.93 0.56
N GLY A 382 -6.90 20.80 0.94
CA GLY A 382 -7.00 21.65 2.12
C GLY A 382 -7.18 20.84 3.40
N VAL A 383 -6.26 19.92 3.64
CA VAL A 383 -6.20 19.10 4.85
C VAL A 383 -5.79 19.90 6.09
N ASP A 384 -5.49 21.19 5.95
CA ASP A 384 -5.33 22.20 7.01
C ASP A 384 -6.66 22.66 7.62
N ARG A 385 -7.79 22.16 7.11
CA ARG A 385 -9.13 22.44 7.64
C ARG A 385 -9.65 21.30 8.54
N PRO A 386 -10.80 21.47 9.20
CA PRO A 386 -11.47 20.39 9.90
C PRO A 386 -11.81 19.22 8.96
N TYR A 387 -11.73 18.00 9.49
CA TYR A 387 -11.94 16.75 8.74
C TYR A 387 -13.28 16.66 8.00
N THR A 388 -14.31 17.35 8.48
CA THR A 388 -15.63 17.42 7.84
C THR A 388 -15.65 18.30 6.59
N GLN A 389 -14.68 19.19 6.40
CA GLN A 389 -14.60 20.14 5.27
C GLN A 389 -13.71 19.66 4.13
N TRP A 390 -13.24 18.44 4.25
CA TRP A 390 -12.12 17.87 3.53
C TRP A 390 -12.62 17.25 2.19
N GLY A 391 -13.89 17.50 1.86
CA GLY A 391 -14.54 17.04 0.63
C GLY A 391 -15.39 15.79 0.83
N LYS A 392 -15.76 15.45 2.07
CA LYS A 392 -16.63 14.30 2.35
C LYS A 392 -18.05 14.51 1.85
N THR A 393 -18.61 13.48 1.24
CA THR A 393 -20.04 13.37 0.96
C THR A 393 -20.83 13.27 2.28
N PRO A 394 -22.14 13.55 2.25
CA PRO A 394 -23.05 13.18 3.33
C PRO A 394 -23.04 11.68 3.66
N GLN A 395 -22.58 10.86 2.70
CA GLN A 395 -22.33 9.43 2.83
C GLN A 395 -20.90 9.14 3.30
N GLY A 396 -20.19 10.05 3.99
CA GLY A 396 -18.89 9.76 4.62
C GLY A 396 -17.68 9.60 3.67
N ASP A 397 -17.92 9.29 2.40
CA ASP A 397 -16.90 9.06 1.36
C ASP A 397 -16.24 10.36 0.90
N TRP A 398 -14.99 10.31 0.47
CA TRP A 398 -14.31 11.48 -0.11
C TRP A 398 -14.80 11.74 -1.53
N LEU A 399 -15.20 12.97 -1.84
CA LEU A 399 -15.32 13.41 -3.23
C LEU A 399 -13.94 13.83 -3.71
N VAL A 400 -13.24 12.91 -4.34
CA VAL A 400 -12.08 13.24 -5.16
C VAL A 400 -12.62 13.32 -6.60
N PRO A 401 -12.65 14.51 -7.22
CA PRO A 401 -13.07 14.64 -8.62
C PRO A 401 -12.18 13.76 -9.52
N PRO A 402 -12.69 13.24 -10.65
CA PRO A 402 -11.90 12.44 -11.59
C PRO A 402 -10.57 13.08 -12.04
N ARG A 403 -10.49 14.42 -12.03
CA ARG A 403 -9.27 15.19 -12.35
C ARG A 403 -8.19 15.16 -11.26
N GLN A 404 -8.49 14.61 -10.09
CA GLN A 404 -7.60 14.48 -8.93
C GLN A 404 -7.12 13.04 -8.74
N PHE A 405 -7.25 12.23 -9.80
CA PHE A 405 -6.66 10.90 -9.89
C PHE A 405 -5.68 10.82 -11.04
N ALA A 406 -4.59 10.10 -10.79
CA ALA A 406 -3.67 9.69 -11.83
C ALA A 406 -3.20 8.26 -11.55
N LEU A 407 -3.04 7.50 -12.62
CA LEU A 407 -2.28 6.26 -12.58
C LEU A 407 -0.82 6.63 -12.41
N VAL A 408 -0.16 6.10 -11.39
CA VAL A 408 1.29 6.03 -11.41
C VAL A 408 1.68 5.03 -12.48
N HIS A 409 2.02 5.54 -13.67
CA HIS A 409 2.38 4.71 -14.80
C HIS A 409 3.54 3.82 -14.37
N SER A 410 3.36 2.54 -14.63
CA SER A 410 4.22 1.46 -14.22
C SER A 410 4.26 0.49 -15.37
N ASP A 411 5.46 0.05 -15.74
CA ASP A 411 5.57 -1.17 -16.51
C ASP A 411 5.00 -2.34 -15.69
N ALA A 412 4.71 -3.48 -16.33
CA ALA A 412 4.11 -4.63 -15.67
C ALA A 412 5.00 -5.30 -14.57
N ARG A 413 6.04 -4.60 -14.11
CA ARG A 413 7.05 -5.10 -13.19
C ARG A 413 7.37 -4.13 -12.06
N THR A 414 6.82 -2.91 -12.09
CA THR A 414 7.21 -1.83 -11.18
C THR A 414 6.01 -1.25 -10.45
N SER A 415 6.01 -1.25 -9.13
CA SER A 415 4.99 -0.55 -8.32
C SER A 415 5.59 0.73 -7.75
N TRP A 416 5.22 1.89 -8.27
CA TRP A 416 5.73 3.21 -7.84
C TRP A 416 4.85 3.86 -6.78
N GLY A 417 5.45 4.55 -5.81
CA GLY A 417 4.70 5.29 -4.79
C GLY A 417 4.29 4.44 -3.58
N LEU A 418 5.00 3.33 -3.35
CA LEU A 418 4.89 2.55 -2.12
C LEU A 418 5.36 3.38 -0.91
N PHE A 419 6.36 4.25 -1.14
CA PHE A 419 6.80 5.22 -0.14
C PHE A 419 7.14 6.57 -0.76
N LEU A 420 6.78 7.65 -0.07
CA LEU A 420 7.08 9.01 -0.47
C LEU A 420 7.94 9.72 0.58
N LEU A 421 8.97 10.43 0.13
CA LEU A 421 9.89 11.19 0.99
C LEU A 421 10.06 12.60 0.44
N LYS A 422 9.84 13.60 1.28
CA LYS A 422 10.18 14.98 0.92
C LYS A 422 11.68 15.16 0.93
N ASP A 423 12.22 15.83 -0.09
CA ASP A 423 13.60 16.30 -0.07
C ASP A 423 13.82 17.20 1.16
N GLU A 424 14.96 17.07 1.84
CA GLU A 424 15.31 17.89 3.01
C GLU A 424 15.17 19.39 2.70
N HIS A 425 15.50 19.77 1.45
CA HIS A 425 15.40 21.12 0.95
C HIS A 425 14.20 21.30 0.03
N VAL A 426 13.08 20.60 0.26
CA VAL A 426 11.86 20.67 -0.57
C VAL A 426 11.38 22.11 -0.80
N ALA A 427 11.59 23.04 0.14
CA ALA A 427 11.24 24.45 -0.04
C ALA A 427 12.01 25.11 -1.22
N ARG A 428 13.26 24.69 -1.45
CA ARG A 428 14.14 25.16 -2.53
C ARG A 428 14.05 24.27 -3.76
N ASN A 429 14.25 22.97 -3.55
CA ASN A 429 14.40 21.98 -4.60
C ASN A 429 13.06 21.53 -5.18
N ARG A 430 11.98 21.62 -4.39
CA ARG A 430 10.63 21.19 -4.74
C ARG A 430 10.53 19.72 -5.15
N HIS A 431 11.48 18.89 -4.72
CA HIS A 431 11.46 17.48 -5.05
C HIS A 431 10.75 16.65 -3.98
N VAL A 432 9.98 15.68 -4.44
CA VAL A 432 9.50 14.55 -3.68
C VAL A 432 10.15 13.31 -4.27
N TYR A 433 10.85 12.52 -3.46
CA TYR A 433 11.29 11.19 -3.85
C TYR A 433 10.11 10.23 -3.77
N VAL A 434 9.97 9.44 -4.82
CA VAL A 434 8.92 8.42 -4.97
C VAL A 434 9.63 7.07 -5.07
N TYR A 435 9.50 6.25 -4.05
CA TYR A 435 10.09 4.94 -4.04
C TYR A 435 9.09 3.91 -4.55
N GLY A 436 9.63 2.94 -5.28
CA GLY A 436 8.87 1.84 -5.81
C GLY A 436 9.65 0.54 -5.72
N ARG A 437 9.00 -0.53 -6.17
CA ARG A 437 9.55 -1.87 -6.20
C ARG A 437 9.52 -2.38 -7.63
N ARG A 438 10.66 -2.81 -8.16
CA ARG A 438 10.78 -3.44 -9.49
C ARG A 438 11.36 -4.83 -9.35
N GLU A 439 10.61 -5.87 -9.72
CA GLU A 439 11.05 -7.27 -9.60
C GLU A 439 11.61 -7.60 -8.20
N GLY A 440 10.96 -7.09 -7.14
CA GLY A 440 11.42 -7.30 -5.77
C GLY A 440 12.50 -6.36 -5.25
N LYS A 441 13.03 -5.45 -6.09
CA LYS A 441 14.14 -4.55 -5.76
C LYS A 441 13.67 -3.11 -5.58
N LEU A 442 14.36 -2.34 -4.74
CA LEU A 442 14.02 -0.93 -4.50
C LEU A 442 14.45 -0.08 -5.70
N VAL A 443 13.55 0.75 -6.21
CA VAL A 443 13.84 1.78 -7.22
C VAL A 443 13.34 3.14 -6.73
N VAL A 444 13.87 4.23 -7.27
CA VAL A 444 13.48 5.58 -6.88
C VAL A 444 13.28 6.49 -8.09
N ALA A 445 12.25 7.30 -8.01
CA ALA A 445 11.99 8.44 -8.87
C ALA A 445 11.98 9.71 -8.02
N ARG A 446 11.97 10.86 -8.68
CA ARG A 446 11.65 12.14 -8.06
C ARG A 446 10.65 12.90 -8.90
N VAL A 447 9.85 13.73 -8.24
CA VAL A 447 8.88 14.61 -8.89
C VAL A 447 9.12 16.03 -8.42
N ALA A 448 9.18 16.96 -9.37
CA ALA A 448 9.23 18.38 -9.06
C ALA A 448 7.80 18.91 -8.82
N CYS A 449 7.47 19.19 -7.57
CA CYS A 449 6.13 19.59 -7.14
C CYS A 449 6.12 21.03 -6.62
N ARG A 450 5.40 21.94 -7.30
CA ARG A 450 5.06 23.27 -6.75
C ARG A 450 3.80 23.21 -5.88
N ASP A 451 2.88 22.34 -6.27
CA ASP A 451 1.64 22.01 -5.60
C ASP A 451 1.38 20.49 -5.75
N ALA A 452 0.26 20.01 -5.21
CA ALA A 452 -0.11 18.61 -5.30
C ALA A 452 -0.45 18.16 -6.73
N ASP A 453 -0.90 19.07 -7.61
CA ASP A 453 -1.27 18.72 -8.99
C ASP A 453 -0.06 18.35 -9.84
N ASP A 454 1.08 19.00 -9.60
CA ASP A 454 2.34 18.65 -10.26
C ASP A 454 2.77 17.19 -9.99
N PHE A 455 2.31 16.56 -8.90
CA PHE A 455 2.59 15.15 -8.60
C PHE A 455 1.91 14.20 -9.61
N MET A 456 0.73 14.56 -10.11
CA MET A 456 -0.05 13.76 -11.08
C MET A 456 0.45 13.90 -12.53
N ARG A 457 1.37 14.82 -12.79
CA ARG A 457 1.91 15.11 -14.12
C ARG A 457 3.17 14.29 -14.37
N PHE A 458 3.06 13.18 -15.09
CA PHE A 458 4.18 12.24 -15.34
C PHE A 458 5.37 12.90 -16.03
N GLU A 459 5.14 13.94 -16.83
CA GLU A 459 6.19 14.73 -17.45
C GLU A 459 7.12 15.42 -16.42
N ASN A 460 6.68 15.59 -15.17
CA ASN A 460 7.48 16.11 -14.06
C ASN A 460 8.32 15.05 -13.35
N TRP A 461 8.09 13.76 -13.65
CA TRP A 461 8.79 12.66 -13.01
C TRP A 461 10.14 12.46 -13.66
N ARG A 462 11.14 12.12 -12.85
CA ARG A 462 12.45 11.67 -13.31
C ARG A 462 12.83 10.43 -12.53
N PHE A 463 13.33 9.43 -13.23
CA PHE A 463 13.67 8.12 -12.69
C PHE A 463 15.16 8.01 -12.50
N TYR A 464 15.59 7.35 -11.42
CA TYR A 464 17.01 7.24 -11.12
C TYR A 464 17.66 6.08 -11.89
N ARG A 465 18.74 6.38 -12.60
CA ARG A 465 19.57 5.44 -13.35
C ARG A 465 21.04 5.72 -13.11
N ASP A 466 21.74 4.84 -12.40
CA ASP A 466 23.21 4.87 -12.26
C ASP A 466 23.81 6.28 -11.96
N GLY A 467 23.21 7.01 -11.03
CA GLY A 467 23.68 8.36 -10.64
C GLY A 467 23.08 9.51 -11.46
N GLN A 468 22.18 9.22 -12.40
CA GLN A 468 21.52 10.19 -13.26
C GLN A 468 19.99 10.13 -13.13
N TRP A 469 19.34 11.21 -13.55
CA TRP A 469 17.88 11.33 -13.60
C TRP A 469 17.42 11.27 -15.05
N VAL A 470 16.68 10.24 -15.42
CA VAL A 470 16.18 9.99 -16.78
C VAL A 470 14.67 10.15 -16.86
N GLU A 471 14.12 10.25 -18.07
CA GLU A 471 12.69 10.47 -18.30
C GLU A 471 11.88 9.16 -18.38
N SER A 472 12.50 8.08 -18.86
CA SER A 472 11.88 6.76 -18.96
C SER A 472 11.97 6.03 -17.63
N GLN A 473 10.85 5.46 -17.18
CA GLN A 473 10.80 4.62 -15.98
C GLN A 473 11.42 3.24 -16.20
N GLU A 474 11.39 2.75 -17.44
CA GLU A 474 11.90 1.44 -17.83
C GLU A 474 13.42 1.37 -17.66
N ASP A 475 14.07 2.53 -17.71
CA ASP A 475 15.50 2.75 -17.50
C ASP A 475 15.90 2.82 -16.00
N ALA A 476 14.94 2.79 -15.07
CA ALA A 476 15.23 2.91 -13.64
C ALA A 476 16.07 1.72 -13.13
N THR A 477 17.17 2.02 -12.44
CA THR A 477 18.09 1.01 -11.88
C THR A 477 17.82 0.79 -10.39
N PRO A 478 17.88 -0.46 -9.90
CA PRO A 478 17.76 -0.77 -8.49
C PRO A 478 18.77 -0.01 -7.62
N ILE A 479 18.28 0.49 -6.49
CA ILE A 479 19.07 1.13 -5.44
C ILE A 479 19.17 0.27 -4.18
N ALA A 480 18.48 -0.87 -4.13
CA ALA A 480 18.64 -1.93 -3.14
C ALA A 480 18.25 -3.28 -3.76
N ASP A 481 18.86 -4.38 -3.32
CA ASP A 481 18.58 -5.73 -3.84
C ASP A 481 17.24 -6.31 -3.36
N TYR A 482 16.60 -5.65 -2.39
CA TYR A 482 15.32 -6.08 -1.83
C TYR A 482 14.49 -4.88 -1.35
N ALA A 483 13.22 -4.89 -1.74
CA ALA A 483 12.15 -4.07 -1.20
C ALA A 483 10.95 -4.97 -0.90
N ALA A 484 10.45 -4.92 0.34
CA ALA A 484 9.12 -5.45 0.68
C ALA A 484 8.01 -4.62 0.01
N THR A 485 6.77 -5.08 0.06
CA THR A 485 5.61 -4.27 -0.34
C THR A 485 5.41 -3.12 0.64
N ASP A 486 5.59 -3.38 1.94
CA ASP A 486 5.58 -2.38 3.00
C ASP A 486 6.99 -2.06 3.46
N PHE A 487 7.39 -0.81 3.26
CA PHE A 487 8.65 -0.30 3.77
C PHE A 487 8.57 1.17 4.08
N SER A 488 9.60 1.66 4.77
CA SER A 488 9.75 3.07 5.07
C SER A 488 11.19 3.52 5.00
N ILE A 489 11.42 4.75 4.56
CA ILE A 489 12.75 5.36 4.46
C ILE A 489 12.80 6.62 5.32
N HIS A 490 13.80 6.69 6.18
CA HIS A 490 13.97 7.77 7.14
C HIS A 490 15.41 8.23 7.18
N GLU A 491 15.62 9.54 7.28
CA GLU A 491 16.95 10.09 7.54
C GLU A 491 17.29 9.94 9.03
N SER A 492 18.48 9.42 9.33
CA SER A 492 19.01 9.28 10.67
C SER A 492 19.61 10.61 11.16
N PRO A 493 19.84 10.77 12.47
CA PRO A 493 20.55 11.94 13.01
C PRO A 493 21.98 12.12 12.46
N ALA A 494 22.58 11.06 11.90
CA ALA A 494 23.89 11.10 11.26
C ALA A 494 23.83 11.55 9.78
N GLY A 495 22.63 11.78 9.22
CA GLY A 495 22.41 12.14 7.82
C GLY A 495 22.42 10.95 6.87
N HIS A 496 22.38 9.71 7.39
CA HIS A 496 22.20 8.53 6.56
C HIS A 496 20.72 8.26 6.30
N PHE A 497 20.39 7.60 5.22
CA PHE A 497 19.04 7.16 4.88
C PHE A 497 18.89 5.69 5.26
N VAL A 498 17.89 5.40 6.06
CA VAL A 498 17.61 4.06 6.58
C VAL A 498 16.29 3.57 6.00
N LEU A 499 16.36 2.44 5.30
CA LEU A 499 15.25 1.63 4.84
C LEU A 499 14.89 0.61 5.93
N ILE A 500 13.65 0.68 6.41
CA ILE A 500 13.03 -0.21 7.39
C ILE A 500 11.92 -0.99 6.70
N GLN A 501 11.97 -2.32 6.75
CA GLN A 501 11.05 -3.17 6.00
C GLN A 501 10.91 -4.57 6.61
N SER A 502 9.88 -5.30 6.17
CA SER A 502 9.72 -6.71 6.51
C SER A 502 10.77 -7.55 5.77
N PRO A 503 11.51 -8.44 6.46
CA PRO A 503 12.40 -9.38 5.79
C PRO A 503 11.60 -10.39 4.95
N PRO A 504 12.23 -11.03 3.95
CA PRO A 504 11.61 -12.14 3.23
C PRO A 504 11.17 -13.26 4.20
N GLY A 505 10.04 -13.91 3.90
CA GLY A 505 9.58 -15.09 4.62
C GLY A 505 8.75 -14.83 5.88
N LEU A 506 8.29 -13.60 6.11
CA LEU A 506 7.36 -13.23 7.20
C LEU A 506 7.88 -13.60 8.61
N VAL A 507 9.20 -13.56 8.78
CA VAL A 507 9.90 -13.95 10.02
C VAL A 507 9.81 -12.85 11.08
N PRO A 508 9.92 -13.17 12.39
CA PRO A 508 9.86 -12.21 13.50
C PRO A 508 11.11 -11.32 13.59
N ALA A 509 11.38 -10.56 12.55
CA ALA A 509 12.50 -9.65 12.46
C ALA A 509 12.16 -8.42 11.62
N ILE A 510 12.95 -7.37 11.79
CA ILE A 510 12.94 -6.16 11.00
C ILE A 510 14.22 -6.12 10.18
N SER A 511 14.08 -5.95 8.87
CA SER A 511 15.20 -5.74 7.96
C SER A 511 15.53 -4.25 7.92
N VAL A 512 16.81 -3.93 8.08
CA VAL A 512 17.36 -2.59 8.00
C VAL A 512 18.33 -2.55 6.83
N ALA A 513 18.29 -1.49 6.03
CA ALA A 513 19.35 -1.16 5.09
C ALA A 513 19.68 0.33 5.17
N VAL A 514 20.93 0.70 4.95
CA VAL A 514 21.43 2.06 5.12
C VAL A 514 22.11 2.55 3.84
N ALA A 515 21.92 3.83 3.52
CA ALA A 515 22.54 4.54 2.42
C ALA A 515 23.05 5.91 2.87
N SER A 516 24.04 6.48 2.19
CA SER A 516 24.50 7.86 2.42
C SER A 516 23.67 8.91 1.67
N SER A 517 22.71 8.50 0.85
CA SER A 517 21.90 9.34 -0.03
C SER A 517 20.48 8.76 -0.15
N PRO A 518 19.45 9.59 -0.37
CA PRO A 518 18.09 9.08 -0.63
C PRO A 518 18.01 8.21 -1.89
N THR A 519 18.97 8.35 -2.82
CA THR A 519 19.04 7.55 -4.04
C THR A 519 19.89 6.28 -3.90
N GLY A 520 20.25 5.91 -2.67
CA GLY A 520 21.07 4.72 -2.41
C GLY A 520 22.54 4.87 -2.87
N PRO A 521 23.25 3.75 -3.04
CA PRO A 521 22.76 2.38 -2.83
C PRO A 521 22.51 2.08 -1.35
N PHE A 522 21.38 1.45 -1.04
CA PHE A 522 21.07 0.91 0.28
C PHE A 522 21.77 -0.43 0.46
N ARG A 523 22.52 -0.56 1.55
CA ARG A 523 23.25 -1.77 1.93
C ARG A 523 22.62 -2.37 3.17
N ALA A 524 22.52 -3.69 3.22
CA ALA A 524 21.97 -4.40 4.37
C ALA A 524 22.70 -3.98 5.66
N GLY A 525 21.91 -3.53 6.63
CA GLY A 525 22.35 -3.16 7.97
C GLY A 525 22.06 -4.28 8.98
N PRO A 526 22.16 -3.98 10.28
CA PRO A 526 21.85 -4.94 11.34
C PRO A 526 20.36 -5.30 11.31
N GLY A 527 20.05 -6.60 11.17
CA GLY A 527 18.68 -7.10 11.37
C GLY A 527 18.29 -7.05 12.84
N VAL A 528 17.02 -6.73 13.12
CA VAL A 528 16.50 -6.63 14.50
C VAL A 528 15.50 -7.73 14.75
N TYR A 529 15.81 -8.66 15.65
CA TYR A 529 14.91 -9.77 15.99
C TYR A 529 13.86 -9.35 17.02
N LEU A 530 12.60 -9.62 16.72
CA LEU A 530 11.47 -9.28 17.58
C LEU A 530 11.37 -10.19 18.82
N SER A 531 12.00 -11.37 18.80
CA SER A 531 11.99 -12.33 19.93
C SER A 531 12.58 -11.76 21.23
N GLY A 532 13.37 -10.68 21.16
CA GLY A 532 13.90 -9.99 22.34
C GLY A 532 12.91 -9.04 23.03
N TYR A 533 11.75 -8.78 22.44
CA TYR A 533 10.77 -7.83 22.95
C TYR A 533 9.76 -8.54 23.85
N ARG A 534 9.44 -7.92 24.99
CA ARG A 534 8.66 -8.50 26.09
C ARG A 534 7.35 -9.18 25.65
N ASN A 535 6.65 -8.61 24.68
CA ASN A 535 5.36 -9.11 24.22
C ASN A 535 5.46 -10.15 23.09
N GLU A 536 6.68 -10.42 22.60
CA GLU A 536 6.94 -11.30 21.46
C GLU A 536 7.82 -12.50 21.80
N ALA A 537 8.54 -12.47 22.93
CA ALA A 537 9.44 -13.55 23.37
C ALA A 537 8.79 -14.94 23.37
N ASP A 538 7.52 -15.04 23.79
CA ASP A 538 6.76 -16.31 23.84
C ASP A 538 5.82 -16.52 22.65
N ARG A 539 5.85 -15.61 21.67
CA ARG A 539 4.89 -15.54 20.56
C ARG A 539 5.54 -15.62 19.17
N HIS A 540 6.81 -15.26 19.05
CA HIS A 540 7.55 -15.13 17.79
C HIS A 540 7.57 -16.36 16.88
N ARG A 541 7.34 -17.57 17.40
CA ARG A 541 7.28 -18.80 16.60
C ARG A 541 5.89 -19.15 16.09
N ARG A 542 4.85 -18.55 16.70
CA ARG A 542 3.45 -18.88 16.43
C ARG A 542 2.86 -18.09 15.28
N TYR A 543 3.42 -16.94 14.96
CA TYR A 543 2.82 -15.98 14.03
C TYR A 543 3.76 -15.60 12.89
N SER A 544 3.15 -15.08 11.84
CA SER A 544 3.82 -14.38 10.75
C SER A 544 3.92 -12.89 11.08
N TYR A 545 5.03 -12.26 10.70
CA TYR A 545 5.34 -10.87 10.98
C TYR A 545 5.63 -10.12 9.69
N TYR A 546 4.93 -9.02 9.45
CA TYR A 546 5.06 -8.22 8.22
C TYR A 546 4.56 -6.79 8.43
N ALA A 547 4.33 -6.04 7.34
CA ALA A 547 3.83 -4.67 7.38
C ALA A 547 4.71 -3.71 8.21
N VAL A 548 6.02 -3.94 8.16
CA VAL A 548 6.96 -3.19 8.99
C VAL A 548 7.10 -1.77 8.43
N SER A 549 6.81 -0.78 9.27
CA SER A 549 6.88 0.65 8.89
C SER A 549 7.36 1.50 10.04
N ALA A 550 8.06 2.59 9.74
CA ALA A 550 8.57 3.52 10.73
C ALA A 550 7.84 4.87 10.73
N HIS A 551 7.84 5.48 11.91
CA HIS A 551 7.09 6.70 12.23
C HIS A 551 7.99 7.77 12.82
N GLY A 552 8.94 8.29 12.04
CA GLY A 552 9.94 9.27 12.50
C GLY A 552 9.37 10.51 13.21
N GLY A 553 8.14 10.94 12.89
CA GLY A 553 7.48 12.05 13.58
C GLY A 553 6.79 11.69 14.91
N LEU A 554 6.95 10.46 15.41
CA LEU A 554 6.33 9.93 16.64
C LEU A 554 7.33 9.32 17.64
N SER A 555 8.62 9.28 17.29
CA SER A 555 9.67 8.92 18.24
C SER A 555 9.59 9.82 19.48
N ALA A 556 9.82 9.24 20.66
CA ALA A 556 9.47 9.85 21.94
C ALA A 556 10.02 11.30 22.10
N GLY A 557 9.22 12.33 21.79
CA GLY A 557 9.50 13.75 22.14
C GLY A 557 10.46 14.49 21.26
N GLY A 558 10.61 14.05 20.01
CA GLY A 558 11.72 14.52 19.19
C GLY A 558 13.07 14.08 19.75
N ASP A 559 13.10 13.05 20.61
CA ASP A 559 14.35 12.40 21.01
C ASP A 559 15.04 11.88 19.75
N PRO A 560 16.22 12.42 19.38
CA PRO A 560 17.03 11.90 18.28
C PRO A 560 17.64 10.52 18.62
N GLY A 561 17.23 9.91 19.74
CA GLY A 561 17.71 8.63 20.22
C GLY A 561 17.08 7.39 19.56
N GLY A 562 15.92 7.49 18.88
CA GLY A 562 15.28 6.33 18.24
C GLY A 562 14.20 6.58 17.19
N LEU A 563 13.63 5.47 16.71
CA LEU A 563 12.61 5.37 15.67
C LEU A 563 11.47 4.47 16.15
N LEU A 564 10.26 5.02 16.24
CA LEU A 564 9.06 4.23 16.49
C LEU A 564 8.72 3.41 15.24
N ILE A 565 8.60 2.09 15.39
CA ILE A 565 8.31 1.14 14.32
C ILE A 565 7.03 0.40 14.65
N SER A 566 6.14 0.29 13.65
CA SER A 566 5.01 -0.64 13.67
C SER A 566 5.30 -1.90 12.87
N TYR A 567 4.65 -3.00 13.22
CA TYR A 567 4.55 -4.22 12.41
C TYR A 567 3.20 -4.91 12.70
N VAL A 568 2.79 -5.80 11.80
CA VAL A 568 1.61 -6.65 11.98
C VAL A 568 2.06 -8.05 12.35
N ARG A 569 1.27 -8.65 13.23
CA ARG A 569 1.33 -10.05 13.65
C ARG A 569 0.08 -10.74 13.11
N SER A 570 0.22 -11.89 12.48
CA SER A 570 -0.95 -12.61 11.95
C SER A 570 -0.80 -14.13 12.00
N CYS A 571 -1.95 -14.80 12.07
CA CYS A 571 -2.07 -16.23 11.84
C CYS A 571 -2.24 -16.59 10.35
N ALA A 572 -2.51 -15.61 9.47
CA ALA A 572 -2.88 -15.84 8.06
C ALA A 572 -1.87 -16.69 7.27
N PHE A 573 -0.59 -16.70 7.67
CA PHE A 573 0.47 -17.48 7.02
C PHE A 573 1.22 -18.39 7.99
N SER A 574 0.63 -18.68 9.16
CA SER A 574 1.20 -19.56 10.16
C SER A 574 0.65 -20.97 10.03
N VAL A 575 1.51 -21.96 10.26
CA VAL A 575 1.14 -23.38 10.36
C VAL A 575 1.12 -23.87 11.81
N ASP A 576 1.28 -22.97 12.78
CA ASP A 576 1.25 -23.31 14.20
C ASP A 576 -0.16 -23.74 14.62
N ALA A 577 -0.25 -24.78 15.46
CA ALA A 577 -1.52 -25.30 15.94
C ALA A 577 -2.35 -24.24 16.68
N ALA A 578 -1.69 -23.26 17.33
CA ALA A 578 -2.35 -22.14 17.98
C ALA A 578 -3.17 -21.27 17.00
N CYS A 579 -2.85 -21.30 15.70
CA CYS A 579 -3.56 -20.57 14.66
C CYS A 579 -4.71 -21.36 14.02
N THR A 580 -5.07 -22.54 14.53
CA THR A 580 -6.10 -23.39 13.92
C THR A 580 -7.19 -23.84 14.91
N GLY A 581 -8.46 -23.76 14.52
CA GLY A 581 -9.61 -24.23 15.31
C GLY A 581 -10.44 -23.14 15.99
N LYS A 582 -11.44 -23.55 16.79
CA LYS A 582 -12.46 -22.63 17.36
C LYS A 582 -11.88 -21.64 18.39
N ASP A 583 -10.86 -22.06 19.13
CA ASP A 583 -10.15 -21.25 20.12
C ASP A 583 -8.79 -20.78 19.61
N ALA A 584 -8.62 -20.75 18.28
CA ALA A 584 -7.39 -20.32 17.65
C ALA A 584 -7.11 -18.83 17.89
N ASP A 585 -5.83 -18.51 17.90
CA ASP A 585 -5.29 -17.16 17.96
C ASP A 585 -5.77 -16.29 16.78
N GLU A 586 -6.11 -16.87 15.62
CA GLU A 586 -6.73 -16.11 14.51
C GLU A 586 -8.05 -15.43 14.90
N ASN A 587 -8.78 -16.05 15.83
CA ASN A 587 -10.02 -15.53 16.37
C ASN A 587 -9.78 -14.56 17.52
N ARG A 588 -8.54 -14.26 17.91
CA ARG A 588 -8.28 -13.25 18.94
C ARG A 588 -8.19 -11.86 18.32
N ALA A 589 -8.88 -10.90 18.91
CA ALA A 589 -8.84 -9.53 18.42
C ALA A 589 -7.46 -8.87 18.58
N ASP A 590 -6.63 -9.35 19.52
CA ASP A 590 -5.30 -8.81 19.78
C ASP A 590 -4.20 -9.39 18.87
N VAL A 591 -4.51 -10.32 17.95
CA VAL A 591 -3.49 -10.94 17.09
C VAL A 591 -3.24 -10.08 15.87
N TYR A 592 -4.25 -9.88 15.01
CA TYR A 592 -4.18 -9.10 13.77
C TYR A 592 -4.24 -7.58 14.05
N VAL A 593 -3.28 -7.02 14.77
CA VAL A 593 -3.24 -5.56 15.07
C VAL A 593 -1.84 -5.02 14.85
N PRO A 594 -1.68 -3.71 14.55
CA PRO A 594 -0.39 -3.08 14.49
C PRO A 594 0.21 -3.05 15.90
N ARG A 595 1.46 -3.51 16.00
CA ARG A 595 2.27 -3.51 17.22
C ARG A 595 3.42 -2.56 17.05
N PHE A 596 3.69 -1.81 18.10
CA PHE A 596 4.70 -0.76 18.13
C PHE A 596 5.86 -1.16 19.02
N ILE A 597 7.06 -0.87 18.54
CA ILE A 597 8.32 -0.89 19.30
C ILE A 597 9.08 0.41 19.01
N ASP A 598 9.96 0.81 19.92
CA ASP A 598 10.82 1.98 19.72
C ASP A 598 12.26 1.50 19.67
N LEU A 599 12.90 1.65 18.50
CA LEU A 599 14.25 1.19 18.23
C LEU A 599 15.24 2.35 18.33
N PRO A 600 16.31 2.24 19.15
CA PRO A 600 17.27 3.32 19.23
C PRO A 600 18.13 3.40 17.96
N TRP A 601 18.50 4.61 17.52
CA TRP A 601 19.28 4.81 16.29
C TRP A 601 20.60 4.06 16.29
N ARG A 602 21.28 3.95 17.43
CA ARG A 602 22.51 3.14 17.59
C ARG A 602 22.36 1.65 17.23
N MET A 603 21.13 1.13 17.19
CA MET A 603 20.86 -0.24 16.74
C MET A 603 20.54 -0.33 15.25
N ILE A 604 20.15 0.79 14.64
CA ILE A 604 19.69 0.90 13.26
C ILE A 604 20.85 1.37 12.35
N ASP A 605 21.55 2.40 12.80
CA ASP A 605 22.64 3.12 12.14
C ASP A 605 23.78 3.33 13.17
N PRO A 606 24.57 2.26 13.45
CA PRO A 606 25.56 2.22 14.53
C PRO A 606 26.84 3.04 14.30
#